data_AF-A0A2T0KWH5-F1
#
_entry.id   AF-A0A2T0KWH5-F1
#
_cell.length_a   1.000
_cell.length_b   1.000
_cell.length_c   1.000
_cell.angle_alpha   90.00
_cell.angle_beta   90.00
_cell.angle_gamma   90.00
#
_symmetry.space_group_name_H-M   'P 1'
#
loop_
_entity.id
_entity.type
_entity.pdbx_description
1 polymer ?
#
loop_
_entity_poly.entity_id
_entity_poly.type
_entity_poly.pdbx_seq_one_letter_code
_entity_poly.pdbx_strand_id
1 'polypeptide(L)'
;MTTQILFIRHGETDWNRIKRIQGHIDIPLATTGLAQAQRLARRMADEAKQGARLDAIYSSDLQRAQQTAQPIADVLGLPLQLREGLRERSYGAFQGHDSDEIALRFPDEYAHWQTRDAGFAPPEGESLRTLYHRVLHAIEPLVAAHPGGRIACVAHGGVLDCVRRFACGLPLDAPRNYPLLNTSVNAVDFDDGKATIVSWADVSHLDAPSADDSFKKVPEPER
;
A
#
# COMPACT_ATOMS: atom_id res chain seq x y z
N MET A 1 -20.42 -3.97 -14.89
CA MET A 1 -20.87 -4.22 -13.49
C MET A 1 -19.68 -3.84 -12.63
N THR A 2 -19.86 -2.85 -11.78
CA THR A 2 -18.76 -2.26 -11.01
C THR A 2 -18.26 -3.22 -9.93
N THR A 3 -16.95 -3.45 -9.87
CA THR A 3 -16.30 -4.14 -8.75
C THR A 3 -15.64 -3.10 -7.86
N GLN A 4 -16.01 -3.04 -6.58
CA GLN A 4 -15.37 -2.15 -5.63
C GLN A 4 -14.23 -2.86 -4.91
N ILE A 5 -13.04 -2.24 -4.90
CA ILE A 5 -11.90 -2.70 -4.12
C ILE A 5 -11.59 -1.70 -3.02
N LEU A 6 -11.53 -2.18 -1.78
CA LEU A 6 -10.97 -1.46 -0.64
C LEU A 6 -9.47 -1.75 -0.56
N PHE A 7 -8.64 -0.82 -1.02
CA PHE A 7 -7.19 -0.91 -0.84
C PHE A 7 -6.79 -0.39 0.53
N ILE A 8 -6.09 -1.23 1.29
CA ILE A 8 -5.73 -0.98 2.68
C ILE A 8 -4.22 -1.05 2.81
N ARG A 9 -3.59 0.01 3.32
CA ARG A 9 -2.15 -0.06 3.69
C ARG A 9 -2.01 -0.87 4.97
N HIS A 10 -0.99 -1.72 5.06
CA HIS A 10 -0.66 -2.40 6.32
C HIS A 10 -0.52 -1.41 7.51
N GLY A 11 -0.73 -1.92 8.72
CA GLY A 11 -0.53 -1.16 9.96
C GLY A 11 0.93 -0.77 10.19
N GLU A 12 1.15 0.07 11.19
CA GLU A 12 2.49 0.56 11.51
C GLU A 12 3.47 -0.57 11.89
N THR A 13 4.70 -0.48 11.39
CA THR A 13 5.85 -1.30 11.81
C THR A 13 6.88 -0.42 12.53
N ASP A 14 7.82 -1.02 13.24
CA ASP A 14 8.91 -0.25 13.87
C ASP A 14 9.77 0.49 12.83
N TRP A 15 9.87 -0.04 11.60
CA TRP A 15 10.66 0.58 10.52
C TRP A 15 9.99 1.81 9.91
N ASN A 16 8.65 1.91 9.98
CA ASN A 16 7.93 3.14 9.62
C ASN A 16 8.40 4.29 10.52
N ARG A 17 8.42 4.07 11.84
CA ARG A 17 8.78 5.10 12.84
C ARG A 17 10.18 5.68 12.65
N ILE A 18 11.13 4.85 12.23
CA ILE A 18 12.52 5.25 11.97
C ILE A 18 12.83 5.52 10.49
N LYS A 19 11.80 5.56 9.63
CA LYS A 19 11.91 5.84 8.18
C LYS A 19 12.90 4.93 7.43
N ARG A 20 12.98 3.66 7.84
CA ARG A 20 13.82 2.64 7.22
C ARG A 20 13.06 1.94 6.09
N ILE A 21 13.69 1.80 4.92
CA ILE A 21 13.06 1.19 3.76
C ILE A 21 12.87 -0.32 4.01
N GLN A 22 11.64 -0.79 3.98
CA GLN A 22 11.31 -2.20 4.22
C GLN A 22 11.47 -3.04 2.95
N GLY A 23 10.77 -2.65 1.89
CA GLY A 23 10.64 -3.46 0.67
C GLY A 23 10.11 -4.87 0.97
N HIS A 24 10.86 -5.88 0.54
CA HIS A 24 10.54 -7.30 0.73
C HIS A 24 11.12 -7.88 2.02
N ILE A 25 11.86 -7.11 2.83
CA ILE A 25 12.23 -7.56 4.18
C ILE A 25 10.95 -7.70 5.00
N ASP A 26 10.75 -8.90 5.53
CA ASP A 26 9.48 -9.30 6.15
C ASP A 26 9.44 -8.95 7.64
N ILE A 27 9.18 -7.66 7.92
CA ILE A 27 9.07 -7.11 9.27
C ILE A 27 7.62 -7.20 9.77
N PRO A 28 7.37 -7.64 11.03
CA PRO A 28 6.04 -7.63 11.63
C PRO A 28 5.49 -6.22 11.86
N LEU A 29 4.18 -6.14 12.12
CA LEU A 29 3.57 -4.98 12.73
C LEU A 29 4.16 -4.71 14.13
N ALA A 30 4.28 -3.43 14.46
CA ALA A 30 4.51 -2.99 15.83
C ALA A 30 3.24 -3.14 16.67
N THR A 31 3.34 -2.97 17.99
CA THR A 31 2.17 -2.97 18.90
C THR A 31 1.10 -1.97 18.46
N THR A 32 1.51 -0.80 17.97
CA THR A 32 0.61 0.21 17.40
C THR A 32 -0.11 -0.32 16.15
N GLY A 33 0.62 -0.95 15.22
CA GLY A 33 0.05 -1.56 14.01
C GLY A 33 -0.94 -2.68 14.31
N LEU A 34 -0.65 -3.53 15.30
CA LEU A 34 -1.59 -4.57 15.75
C LEU A 34 -2.89 -3.96 16.29
N ALA A 35 -2.80 -2.89 17.08
CA ALA A 35 -3.99 -2.18 17.57
C ALA A 35 -4.78 -1.51 16.44
N GLN A 36 -4.09 -0.94 15.44
CA GLN A 36 -4.73 -0.38 14.24
C GLN A 36 -5.50 -1.46 13.46
N ALA A 37 -4.88 -2.62 13.23
CA ALA A 37 -5.51 -3.75 12.54
C ALA A 37 -6.78 -4.23 13.25
N GLN A 38 -6.75 -4.31 14.59
CA GLN A 38 -7.93 -4.68 15.39
C GLN A 38 -9.06 -3.65 15.29
N ARG A 39 -8.75 -2.36 15.25
CA ARG A 39 -9.75 -1.30 15.04
C ARG A 39 -10.37 -1.36 13.65
N LEU A 40 -9.54 -1.61 12.65
CA LEU A 40 -9.99 -1.78 11.28
C LEU A 40 -10.93 -2.99 11.16
N ALA A 41 -10.62 -4.11 11.80
CA ALA A 41 -11.49 -5.28 11.84
C ALA A 41 -12.86 -4.96 12.46
N ARG A 42 -12.90 -4.23 13.59
CA ARG A 42 -14.16 -3.78 14.21
C ARG A 42 -14.99 -2.92 13.26
N ARG A 43 -14.36 -1.95 12.59
CA ARG A 43 -15.01 -1.12 11.57
C ARG A 43 -15.62 -1.99 10.46
N MET A 44 -14.85 -2.92 9.90
CA MET A 44 -15.32 -3.79 8.81
C MET A 44 -16.50 -4.68 9.25
N ALA A 45 -16.46 -5.20 10.48
CA ALA A 45 -17.57 -5.97 11.05
C ALA A 45 -18.85 -5.11 11.20
N ASP A 46 -18.71 -3.86 11.62
CA ASP A 46 -19.85 -2.95 11.77
C ASP A 46 -20.42 -2.51 10.41
N GLU A 47 -19.58 -2.21 9.42
CA GLU A 47 -20.00 -1.97 8.03
C GLU A 47 -20.75 -3.19 7.45
N ALA A 48 -20.27 -4.41 7.71
CA ALA A 48 -20.91 -5.63 7.24
C ALA A 48 -22.31 -5.84 7.87
N LYS A 49 -22.50 -5.50 9.16
CA LYS A 49 -23.82 -5.52 9.82
C LYS A 49 -24.77 -4.49 9.21
N GLN A 50 -24.25 -3.37 8.71
CA GLN A 50 -25.01 -2.32 8.02
C GLN A 50 -25.28 -2.64 6.54
N GLY A 51 -24.84 -3.80 6.05
CA GLY A 51 -25.11 -4.29 4.70
C GLY A 51 -23.95 -4.16 3.72
N ALA A 52 -22.86 -3.49 4.10
CA ALA A 52 -21.68 -3.32 3.24
C ALA A 52 -20.71 -4.52 3.39
N ARG A 53 -21.16 -5.71 2.98
CA ARG A 53 -20.37 -6.95 3.11
C ARG A 53 -19.22 -7.01 2.12
N LEU A 54 -18.18 -7.76 2.48
CA LEU A 54 -17.09 -8.13 1.57
C LEU A 54 -17.33 -9.54 1.03
N ASP A 55 -17.04 -9.74 -0.24
CA ASP A 55 -17.11 -11.06 -0.90
C ASP A 55 -15.79 -11.83 -0.76
N ALA A 56 -14.67 -11.12 -0.68
CA ALA A 56 -13.34 -11.69 -0.52
C ALA A 56 -12.34 -10.72 0.12
N ILE A 57 -11.29 -11.29 0.72
CA ILE A 57 -10.15 -10.56 1.28
C ILE A 57 -8.86 -11.11 0.68
N TYR A 58 -8.11 -10.22 0.05
CA TYR A 58 -6.78 -10.47 -0.48
C TYR A 58 -5.73 -9.72 0.33
N SER A 59 -4.54 -10.29 0.42
CA SER A 59 -3.41 -9.61 1.05
C SER A 59 -2.13 -9.89 0.30
N SER A 60 -1.19 -8.94 0.34
CA SER A 60 0.21 -9.28 0.18
C SER A 60 0.58 -10.39 1.18
N ASP A 61 1.47 -11.26 0.75
CA ASP A 61 2.04 -12.33 1.56
C ASP A 61 3.16 -11.86 2.50
N LEU A 62 3.49 -10.56 2.58
CA LEU A 62 4.37 -10.04 3.62
C LEU A 62 3.62 -9.97 4.96
N GLN A 63 4.26 -10.41 6.03
CA GLN A 63 3.74 -10.56 7.38
C GLN A 63 2.99 -9.32 7.88
N ARG A 64 3.52 -8.11 7.70
CA ARG A 64 2.81 -6.87 8.09
C ARG A 64 1.44 -6.69 7.41
N ALA A 65 1.31 -7.09 6.14
CA ALA A 65 0.04 -7.04 5.44
C ALA A 65 -0.89 -8.18 5.93
N GLN A 66 -0.35 -9.39 6.08
CA GLN A 66 -1.11 -10.53 6.63
C GLN A 66 -1.65 -10.23 8.03
N GLN A 67 -0.83 -9.72 8.94
CA GLN A 67 -1.22 -9.36 10.31
C GLN A 67 -2.24 -8.21 10.34
N THR A 68 -2.31 -7.39 9.30
CA THR A 68 -3.36 -6.38 9.14
C THR A 68 -4.66 -6.99 8.62
N ALA A 69 -4.56 -7.94 7.68
CA ALA A 69 -5.70 -8.56 7.01
C ALA A 69 -6.40 -9.65 7.84
N GLN A 70 -5.62 -10.43 8.60
CA GLN A 70 -6.13 -11.60 9.33
C GLN A 70 -7.26 -11.24 10.33
N PRO A 71 -7.15 -10.17 11.14
CA PRO A 71 -8.25 -9.76 12.01
C PRO A 71 -9.55 -9.45 11.25
N ILE A 72 -9.47 -8.90 10.02
CA ILE A 72 -10.64 -8.63 9.18
C ILE A 72 -11.26 -9.95 8.70
N ALA A 73 -10.42 -10.89 8.25
CA ALA A 73 -10.84 -12.21 7.81
C ALA A 73 -11.55 -12.99 8.93
N ASP A 74 -10.99 -12.96 10.14
CA ASP A 74 -11.53 -13.65 11.31
C ASP A 74 -12.92 -13.12 11.70
N VAL A 75 -13.09 -11.80 11.79
CA VAL A 75 -14.38 -11.21 12.21
C VAL A 75 -15.47 -11.30 11.17
N LEU A 76 -15.11 -11.39 9.88
CA LEU A 76 -16.06 -11.56 8.78
C LEU A 76 -16.32 -13.04 8.42
N GLY A 77 -15.51 -13.97 8.95
CA GLY A 77 -15.59 -15.39 8.61
C GLY A 77 -15.22 -15.69 7.15
N LEU A 78 -14.32 -14.90 6.57
CA LEU A 78 -13.87 -15.04 5.18
C LEU A 78 -12.45 -15.62 5.11
N PRO A 79 -12.12 -16.44 4.09
CA PRO A 79 -10.76 -16.90 3.90
C PRO A 79 -9.83 -15.75 3.48
N LEU A 80 -8.63 -15.71 4.07
CA LEU A 80 -7.58 -14.79 3.65
C LEU A 80 -6.80 -15.37 2.46
N GLN A 81 -6.78 -14.65 1.34
CA GLN A 81 -6.11 -15.10 0.11
C GLN A 81 -4.83 -14.30 -0.14
N LEU A 82 -3.67 -14.96 -0.07
CA LEU A 82 -2.38 -14.30 -0.28
C LEU A 82 -2.05 -14.13 -1.76
N ARG A 83 -1.43 -13.00 -2.12
CA ARG A 83 -1.03 -12.62 -3.49
C ARG A 83 0.33 -11.94 -3.47
N GLU A 84 1.35 -12.62 -4.01
CA GLU A 84 2.70 -12.05 -4.15
C GLU A 84 2.72 -10.79 -5.03
N GLY A 85 1.82 -10.72 -6.03
CA GLY A 85 1.66 -9.53 -6.88
C GLY A 85 1.30 -8.25 -6.12
N LEU A 86 0.83 -8.36 -4.87
CA LEU A 86 0.53 -7.24 -3.98
C LEU A 86 1.69 -6.85 -3.06
N ARG A 87 2.88 -7.47 -3.16
CA ARG A 87 4.06 -7.05 -2.38
C ARG A 87 4.47 -5.61 -2.67
N GLU A 88 5.08 -4.97 -1.67
CA GLU A 88 5.74 -3.66 -1.82
C GLU A 88 6.80 -3.71 -2.92
N ARG A 89 7.27 -2.54 -3.36
CA ARG A 89 8.46 -2.44 -4.18
C ARG A 89 9.64 -3.20 -3.54
N SER A 90 10.28 -4.09 -4.29
CA SER A 90 11.61 -4.58 -3.92
C SER A 90 12.60 -3.43 -4.06
N TYR A 91 13.17 -3.02 -2.93
CA TYR A 91 14.18 -1.96 -2.91
C TYR A 91 15.60 -2.54 -2.94
N GLY A 92 15.76 -3.86 -3.08
CA GLY A 92 17.06 -4.54 -3.19
C GLY A 92 18.04 -4.09 -2.11
N ALA A 93 19.21 -3.62 -2.52
CA ALA A 93 20.28 -3.14 -1.65
C ALA A 93 19.90 -1.94 -0.76
N PHE A 94 18.82 -1.22 -1.04
CA PHE A 94 18.35 -0.12 -0.19
C PHE A 94 17.49 -0.60 0.99
N GLN A 95 17.01 -1.84 0.96
CA GLN A 95 16.20 -2.39 2.04
C GLN A 95 17.02 -2.47 3.32
N GLY A 96 16.38 -2.16 4.44
CA GLY A 96 17.05 -2.12 5.73
C GLY A 96 17.91 -0.90 5.92
N HIS A 97 17.82 0.12 5.06
CA HIS A 97 18.52 1.39 5.24
C HIS A 97 17.57 2.58 5.28
N ASP A 98 17.98 3.64 5.96
CA ASP A 98 17.36 4.96 5.81
C ASP A 98 18.05 5.77 4.70
N SER A 99 17.50 6.94 4.40
CA SER A 99 17.98 7.81 3.31
C SER A 99 19.43 8.26 3.48
N ASP A 100 19.86 8.51 4.72
CA ASP A 100 21.19 9.04 5.03
C ASP A 100 22.23 7.90 4.92
N GLU A 101 21.87 6.70 5.38
CA GLU A 101 22.66 5.47 5.19
C GLU A 101 22.81 5.10 3.70
N ILE A 102 21.75 5.23 2.90
CA ILE A 102 21.78 4.94 1.45
C ILE A 102 22.70 5.94 0.73
N ALA A 103 22.56 7.23 1.02
CA ALA A 103 23.40 8.27 0.42
C ALA A 103 24.90 8.03 0.66
N LEU A 104 25.26 7.48 1.82
CA LEU A 104 26.64 7.16 2.16
C LEU A 104 27.14 5.87 1.48
N ARG A 105 26.29 4.84 1.39
CA ARG A 105 26.68 3.50 0.89
C ARG A 105 26.61 3.39 -0.64
N PHE A 106 25.68 4.09 -1.27
CA PHE A 106 25.35 3.99 -2.68
C PHE A 106 25.15 5.40 -3.27
N PRO A 107 26.18 6.27 -3.29
CA PRO A 107 26.02 7.68 -3.62
C PRO A 107 25.48 7.93 -5.03
N ASP A 108 25.94 7.16 -6.02
CA ASP A 108 25.52 7.30 -7.41
C ASP A 108 24.07 6.83 -7.62
N GLU A 109 23.73 5.66 -7.06
CA GLU A 109 22.37 5.12 -7.09
C GLU A 109 21.39 6.00 -6.31
N TYR A 110 21.82 6.56 -5.18
CA TYR A 110 21.02 7.51 -4.42
C TYR A 110 20.76 8.78 -5.23
N ALA A 111 21.78 9.33 -5.90
CA ALA A 111 21.61 10.49 -6.77
C ALA A 111 20.62 10.19 -7.91
N HIS A 112 20.71 9.02 -8.56
CA HIS A 112 19.71 8.61 -9.57
C HIS A 112 18.33 8.45 -8.94
N TRP A 113 18.22 7.81 -7.77
CA TRP A 113 16.93 7.63 -7.09
C TRP A 113 16.23 8.96 -6.79
N GLN A 114 16.98 10.00 -6.40
CA GLN A 114 16.44 11.35 -6.16
C GLN A 114 15.86 12.02 -7.41
N THR A 115 16.28 11.63 -8.62
CA THR A 115 15.69 12.13 -9.88
C THR A 115 14.25 11.68 -10.11
N ARG A 116 13.78 10.68 -9.34
CA ARG A 116 12.45 10.05 -9.47
C ARG A 116 12.20 9.40 -10.83
N ASP A 117 13.25 9.04 -11.56
CA ASP A 117 13.15 8.23 -12.77
C ASP A 117 12.41 6.91 -12.48
N ALA A 118 11.25 6.73 -13.10
CA ALA A 118 10.41 5.55 -12.92
C ALA A 118 11.07 4.26 -13.44
N GLY A 119 12.05 4.37 -14.34
CA GLY A 119 12.84 3.25 -14.87
C GLY A 119 13.99 2.83 -13.97
N PHE A 120 14.43 3.68 -13.04
CA PHE A 120 15.50 3.35 -12.12
C PHE A 120 15.09 2.24 -11.14
N ALA A 121 15.94 1.23 -11.01
CA ALA A 121 15.85 0.18 -10.00
C ALA A 121 17.09 0.26 -9.09
N PRO A 122 16.92 0.25 -7.74
CA PRO A 122 18.04 0.00 -6.84
C PRO A 122 18.72 -1.32 -7.21
N PRO A 123 20.02 -1.49 -6.90
CA PRO A 123 20.70 -2.76 -7.13
C PRO A 123 19.92 -3.92 -6.50
N GLU A 124 19.67 -4.99 -7.28
CA GLU A 124 18.87 -6.16 -6.88
C GLU A 124 17.39 -5.85 -6.53
N GLY A 125 16.93 -4.64 -6.82
CA GLY A 125 15.57 -4.18 -6.62
C GLY A 125 14.73 -4.19 -7.90
N GLU A 126 13.53 -3.63 -7.81
CA GLU A 126 12.65 -3.40 -8.95
C GLU A 126 12.48 -1.90 -9.21
N SER A 127 12.15 -1.53 -10.46
CA SER A 127 11.83 -0.15 -10.82
C SER A 127 10.40 0.22 -10.40
N LEU A 128 10.08 1.52 -10.31
CA LEU A 128 8.69 1.95 -10.09
C LEU A 128 7.78 1.49 -11.25
N ARG A 129 8.30 1.47 -12.48
CA ARG A 129 7.59 0.96 -13.65
C ARG A 129 7.28 -0.54 -13.54
N THR A 130 8.24 -1.33 -13.07
CA THR A 130 8.06 -2.77 -12.83
C THR A 130 6.99 -3.01 -11.77
N LEU A 131 7.06 -2.30 -10.63
CA LEU A 131 6.04 -2.34 -9.59
C LEU A 131 4.66 -2.00 -10.15
N TYR A 132 4.54 -0.91 -10.92
CA TYR A 132 3.29 -0.43 -11.48
C TYR A 132 2.61 -1.50 -12.36
N HIS A 133 3.34 -2.09 -13.30
CA HIS A 133 2.79 -3.14 -14.16
C HIS A 133 2.44 -4.39 -13.38
N ARG A 134 3.29 -4.81 -12.42
CA ARG A 134 3.01 -5.97 -11.56
C ARG A 134 1.73 -5.79 -10.75
N VAL A 135 1.53 -4.61 -10.16
CA VAL A 135 0.34 -4.30 -9.36
C VAL A 135 -0.93 -4.33 -10.20
N LEU A 136 -0.93 -3.67 -11.36
CA LEU A 136 -2.11 -3.67 -12.22
C LEU A 136 -2.45 -5.08 -12.75
N HIS A 137 -1.44 -5.84 -13.15
CA HIS A 137 -1.63 -7.23 -13.57
C HIS A 137 -2.13 -8.13 -12.42
N ALA A 138 -1.76 -7.85 -11.17
CA ALA A 138 -2.24 -8.58 -10.01
C ALA A 138 -3.70 -8.24 -9.66
N ILE A 139 -4.16 -7.02 -9.95
CA ILE A 139 -5.52 -6.54 -9.63
C ILE A 139 -6.54 -6.96 -10.70
N GLU A 140 -6.14 -6.99 -11.98
CA GLU A 140 -7.00 -7.38 -13.11
C GLU A 140 -7.79 -8.67 -12.88
N PRO A 141 -7.18 -9.81 -12.50
CA PRO A 141 -7.94 -11.05 -12.24
C PRO A 141 -8.82 -10.96 -11.00
N LEU A 142 -8.51 -10.08 -10.03
CA LEU A 142 -9.38 -9.87 -8.86
C LEU A 142 -10.65 -9.12 -9.27
N VAL A 143 -10.53 -8.08 -10.10
CA VAL A 143 -11.70 -7.37 -10.65
C VAL A 143 -12.57 -8.33 -11.48
N ALA A 144 -11.95 -9.12 -12.37
CA ALA A 144 -12.67 -10.05 -13.23
C ALA A 144 -13.42 -11.16 -12.46
N ALA A 145 -12.92 -11.57 -11.29
CA ALA A 145 -13.53 -12.61 -10.47
C ALA A 145 -14.72 -12.13 -9.63
N HIS A 146 -14.93 -10.82 -9.48
CA HIS A 146 -15.92 -10.24 -8.56
C HIS A 146 -16.86 -9.22 -9.23
N PRO A 147 -17.50 -9.52 -10.38
CA PRO A 147 -18.37 -8.56 -11.06
C PRO A 147 -19.55 -8.16 -10.18
N GLY A 148 -19.68 -6.86 -9.88
CA GLY A 148 -20.72 -6.37 -8.97
C GLY A 148 -20.40 -6.56 -7.49
N GLY A 149 -19.22 -7.11 -7.15
CA GLY A 149 -18.80 -7.42 -5.79
C GLY A 149 -18.00 -6.32 -5.12
N ARG A 150 -17.77 -6.49 -3.81
CA ARG A 150 -16.96 -5.62 -2.95
C ARG A 150 -15.89 -6.47 -2.27
N ILE A 151 -14.62 -6.18 -2.52
CA ILE A 151 -13.48 -6.94 -1.96
C ILE A 151 -12.51 -6.03 -1.22
N ALA A 152 -11.70 -6.60 -0.33
CA ALA A 152 -10.59 -5.89 0.32
C ALA A 152 -9.24 -6.41 -0.19
N CYS A 153 -8.29 -5.51 -0.38
CA CYS A 153 -6.89 -5.80 -0.73
C CYS A 153 -5.95 -5.10 0.26
N VAL A 154 -5.30 -5.87 1.12
CA VAL A 154 -4.33 -5.35 2.10
C VAL A 154 -2.91 -5.41 1.53
N ALA A 155 -2.26 -4.26 1.39
CA ALA A 155 -0.99 -4.11 0.68
C ALA A 155 -0.12 -3.00 1.31
N HIS A 156 0.62 -2.27 0.47
CA HIS A 156 1.70 -1.36 0.89
C HIS A 156 1.60 0.00 0.21
N GLY A 157 2.39 0.96 0.67
CA GLY A 157 2.34 2.34 0.18
C GLY A 157 2.57 2.44 -1.33
N GLY A 158 3.59 1.76 -1.85
CA GLY A 158 3.88 1.78 -3.29
C GLY A 158 2.78 1.14 -4.15
N VAL A 159 2.09 0.12 -3.63
CA VAL A 159 0.95 -0.51 -4.31
C VAL A 159 -0.23 0.46 -4.41
N LEU A 160 -0.57 1.13 -3.31
CA LEU A 160 -1.63 2.14 -3.27
C LEU A 160 -1.29 3.34 -4.18
N ASP A 161 -0.03 3.78 -4.22
CA ASP A 161 0.43 4.84 -5.14
C ASP A 161 0.19 4.43 -6.61
N CYS A 162 0.51 3.19 -6.99
CA CYS A 162 0.27 2.68 -8.34
C CYS A 162 -1.22 2.69 -8.69
N VAL A 163 -2.08 2.23 -7.78
CA VAL A 163 -3.54 2.24 -7.96
C VAL A 163 -4.06 3.67 -8.12
N ARG A 164 -3.60 4.60 -7.27
CA ARG A 164 -4.01 6.01 -7.32
C ARG A 164 -3.62 6.65 -8.64
N ARG A 165 -2.40 6.40 -9.11
CA ARG A 165 -1.92 6.91 -10.39
C ARG A 165 -2.73 6.37 -11.55
N PHE A 166 -3.03 5.08 -11.56
CA PHE A 166 -3.87 4.46 -12.58
C PHE A 166 -5.26 5.10 -12.62
N ALA A 167 -5.95 5.19 -11.47
CA ALA A 167 -7.29 5.77 -11.39
C ALA A 167 -7.36 7.26 -11.76
N CYS A 168 -6.28 8.01 -11.55
CA CYS A 168 -6.20 9.44 -11.90
C CYS A 168 -5.51 9.72 -13.24
N GLY A 169 -5.02 8.69 -13.97
CA GLY A 169 -4.23 8.88 -15.20
C GLY A 169 -2.92 9.65 -14.98
N LEU A 170 -2.30 9.53 -13.81
CA LEU A 170 -1.08 10.28 -13.47
C LEU A 170 0.17 9.60 -14.05
N PRO A 171 1.09 10.37 -14.65
CA PRO A 171 2.43 9.89 -14.97
C PRO A 171 3.17 9.34 -13.75
N LEU A 172 4.10 8.38 -13.92
CA LEU A 172 4.84 7.78 -12.80
C LEU A 172 5.85 8.72 -12.14
N ASP A 173 6.37 9.69 -12.88
CA ASP A 173 7.29 10.72 -12.41
C ASP A 173 6.57 11.89 -11.72
N ALA A 174 5.25 12.00 -11.88
CA ALA A 174 4.46 13.08 -11.27
C ALA A 174 4.66 13.13 -9.74
N PRO A 175 4.83 14.34 -9.16
CA PRO A 175 4.88 14.50 -7.71
C PRO A 175 3.63 13.95 -7.04
N ARG A 176 3.82 13.29 -5.89
CA ARG A 176 2.72 12.78 -5.07
C ARG A 176 2.18 13.90 -4.18
N ASN A 177 0.88 14.15 -4.21
CA ASN A 177 0.19 15.17 -3.41
C ASN A 177 -0.97 14.60 -2.57
N TYR A 178 -1.07 13.27 -2.46
CA TYR A 178 -2.11 12.57 -1.73
C TYR A 178 -1.49 11.67 -0.66
N PRO A 179 -2.19 11.46 0.46
CA PRO A 179 -1.62 10.69 1.55
C PRO A 179 -1.68 9.17 1.34
N LEU A 180 -0.81 8.44 2.01
CA LEU A 180 -0.68 6.98 2.05
C LEU A 180 -0.55 6.53 3.51
N LEU A 181 -1.59 6.71 4.31
CA LEU A 181 -1.54 6.46 5.76
C LEU A 181 -1.64 4.95 6.10
N ASN A 182 -0.98 4.51 7.17
CA ASN A 182 -1.13 3.14 7.69
C ASN A 182 -2.60 2.87 8.06
N THR A 183 -3.05 1.64 7.78
CA THR A 183 -4.44 1.15 7.89
C THR A 183 -5.52 2.01 7.25
N SER A 184 -5.15 2.96 6.37
CA SER A 184 -6.16 3.73 5.66
C SER A 184 -6.94 2.88 4.68
N VAL A 185 -8.25 3.12 4.59
CA VAL A 185 -9.15 2.48 3.63
C VAL A 185 -9.30 3.40 2.43
N ASN A 186 -9.06 2.85 1.24
CA ASN A 186 -9.11 3.58 -0.03
C ASN A 186 -10.05 2.83 -0.97
N ALA A 187 -11.26 3.34 -1.17
CA ALA A 187 -12.25 2.69 -2.01
C ALA A 187 -12.10 3.13 -3.47
N VAL A 188 -11.96 2.16 -4.36
CA VAL A 188 -11.84 2.37 -5.81
C VAL A 188 -12.81 1.45 -6.53
N ASP A 189 -13.62 2.03 -7.40
CA ASP A 189 -14.58 1.32 -8.23
C ASP A 189 -13.95 1.03 -9.59
N PHE A 190 -14.01 -0.23 -10.02
CA PHE A 190 -13.55 -0.69 -11.33
C PHE A 190 -14.75 -1.09 -12.20
N ASP A 191 -14.89 -0.46 -13.35
CA ASP A 191 -15.91 -0.78 -14.36
C ASP A 191 -15.35 -0.53 -15.76
N ASP A 192 -15.49 -1.52 -16.64
CA ASP A 192 -15.07 -1.45 -18.06
C ASP A 192 -13.63 -0.92 -18.26
N GLY A 193 -12.68 -1.48 -17.51
CA GLY A 193 -11.25 -1.09 -17.57
C GLY A 193 -10.92 0.27 -16.97
N LYS A 194 -11.90 1.00 -16.41
CA LYS A 194 -11.71 2.28 -15.74
C LYS A 194 -11.73 2.10 -14.24
N ALA A 195 -10.87 2.84 -13.55
CA ALA A 195 -10.86 2.93 -12.09
C ALA A 195 -11.28 4.34 -11.64
N THR A 196 -12.22 4.42 -10.71
CA THR A 196 -12.71 5.68 -10.13
C THR A 196 -12.49 5.66 -8.63
N ILE A 197 -11.83 6.67 -8.07
CA ILE A 197 -11.71 6.76 -6.61
C ILE A 197 -13.04 7.23 -6.01
N VAL A 198 -13.56 6.45 -5.07
CA VAL A 198 -14.75 6.78 -4.27
C VAL A 198 -14.35 7.49 -2.98
N SER A 199 -13.32 7.00 -2.29
CA SER A 199 -12.76 7.61 -1.09
C SER A 199 -11.26 7.32 -0.97
N TRP A 200 -10.52 8.20 -0.30
CA TRP A 200 -9.08 8.08 -0.16
C TRP A 200 -8.61 8.45 1.25
N ALA A 201 -7.66 7.68 1.75
CA ALA A 201 -7.01 7.86 3.04
C ALA A 201 -7.96 7.94 4.25
N ASP A 202 -9.05 7.18 4.22
CA ASP A 202 -9.99 7.16 5.34
C ASP A 202 -9.43 6.36 6.52
N VAL A 203 -9.21 7.07 7.62
CA VAL A 203 -8.69 6.56 8.90
C VAL A 203 -9.67 6.81 10.05
N SER A 204 -10.96 7.00 9.77
CA SER A 204 -12.01 7.29 10.78
C SER A 204 -12.15 6.26 11.91
N HIS A 205 -11.57 5.07 11.77
CA HIS A 205 -11.51 4.02 12.81
C HIS A 205 -10.32 4.18 13.79
N LEU A 206 -9.44 5.15 13.54
CA LEU A 206 -8.28 5.42 14.37
C LEU A 206 -8.53 6.65 15.25
N ASP A 207 -8.13 6.57 16.52
CA ASP A 207 -8.26 7.69 17.47
C ASP A 207 -7.18 8.77 17.23
N ALA A 208 -6.10 8.43 16.54
CA ALA A 208 -4.99 9.32 16.25
C ALA A 208 -4.48 9.12 14.81
N PRO A 209 -4.11 10.19 14.09
CA PRO A 209 -3.57 10.10 12.74
C PRO A 209 -2.22 9.37 12.73
N SER A 210 -2.00 8.56 11.69
CA SER A 210 -0.71 7.91 11.39
C SER A 210 0.36 8.97 11.08
N ALA A 211 1.48 8.96 11.81
CA ALA A 211 2.55 9.97 11.69
C ALA A 211 3.54 9.73 10.51
N ASP A 212 3.41 8.61 9.79
CA ASP A 212 4.45 8.09 8.88
C ASP A 212 4.50 8.76 7.49
N ASP A 213 3.49 9.50 7.05
CA ASP A 213 3.40 9.93 5.65
C ASP A 213 4.21 11.21 5.30
N SER A 214 5.14 11.58 6.16
CA SER A 214 6.05 12.69 5.91
C SER A 214 7.31 12.20 5.18
N PHE A 215 7.32 12.33 3.84
CA PHE A 215 8.59 12.37 3.12
C PHE A 215 9.42 13.53 3.70
N LYS A 216 10.69 13.29 4.06
CA LYS A 216 11.61 14.42 4.26
C LYS A 216 11.58 15.22 2.97
N LYS A 217 11.17 16.50 3.01
CA LYS A 217 11.33 17.40 1.87
C LYS A 217 12.82 17.39 1.51
N VAL A 218 13.14 17.15 0.24
CA VAL A 218 14.49 17.42 -0.26
C VAL A 218 14.73 18.90 0.00
N PRO A 219 15.83 19.29 0.67
CA PRO A 219 16.20 20.70 0.77
C PRO A 219 16.22 21.28 -0.64
N GLU A 220 15.57 22.42 -0.86
CA GLU A 220 15.74 23.12 -2.13
C GLU A 220 17.24 23.42 -2.28
N PRO A 221 17.85 23.19 -3.46
CA PRO A 221 19.22 23.62 -3.69
C PRO A 221 19.28 25.12 -3.44
N GLU A 222 20.17 25.54 -2.54
CA GLU A 222 20.43 26.95 -2.28
C GLU A 222 20.70 27.64 -3.63
N ARG A 223 19.83 28.60 -3.99
CA ARG A 223 19.95 29.43 -5.19
C ARG A 223 20.95 30.55 -5.00
#